data_AF-A0A2V9PB00-F1
#
_entry.id   AF-A0A2V9PB00-F1
#
_cell.length_a   1.000
_cell.length_b   1.000
_cell.length_c   1.000
_cell.angle_alpha   90.00
_cell.angle_beta   90.00
_cell.angle_gamma   90.00
#
_symmetry.space_group_name_H-M   'P 1'
#
loop_
_entity.id
_entity.type
_entity.pdbx_description
1 polymer ?
#
loop_
_entity_poly.entity_id
_entity_poly.type
_entity_poly.pdbx_seq_one_letter_code
_entity_poly.pdbx_strand_id
1 'polypeptide(L)'
;MKPLYQAGWDGTGETIVIVDAYGSPTIAQDAEVFSQVYGLPDITPSNFQIVKAVGLSNNPHGSGWDTETTLDVEWAHAMAPGAKIALVVATNRGSLDEAINLAVVHHLGNTISNSWSSVEGFGNPAQYIRVNRILQMAAAQGIDVNFSTGDAGDETPRVGFVSVDFPASSPFATAIGGTSLALNADNTIKFETGWGNNETRIADFASLGSPPMVPPLNFGERTAGCWHHARSETPSSAGNHNHPDQ
;
A
#
# COMPACT_ATOMS: atom_id res chain seq x y z
N MET A 1 -9.95 9.97 -10.98
CA MET A 1 -8.88 9.54 -11.90
C MET A 1 -8.99 10.06 -13.34
N LYS A 2 -10.05 9.80 -14.13
CA LYS A 2 -10.11 10.20 -15.56
C LYS A 2 -9.59 11.63 -15.90
N PRO A 3 -9.87 12.70 -15.14
CA PRO A 3 -9.31 14.03 -15.41
C PRO A 3 -7.77 14.11 -15.31
N LEU A 4 -7.13 13.30 -14.44
CA LEU A 4 -5.68 13.24 -14.30
C LEU A 4 -5.03 12.58 -15.52
N TYR A 5 -5.54 11.43 -15.97
CA TYR A 5 -5.05 10.79 -17.21
C TYR A 5 -5.25 11.69 -18.43
N GLN A 6 -6.41 12.38 -18.53
CA GLN A 6 -6.69 13.34 -19.60
C GLN A 6 -5.74 14.55 -19.58
N ALA A 7 -5.18 14.88 -18.41
CA ALA A 7 -4.15 15.90 -18.25
C ALA A 7 -2.71 15.34 -18.38
N GLY A 8 -2.54 14.07 -18.76
CA GLY A 8 -1.24 13.41 -18.96
C GLY A 8 -0.58 12.83 -17.71
N TRP A 9 -1.27 12.83 -16.56
CA TRP A 9 -0.77 12.28 -15.30
C TRP A 9 -1.25 10.83 -15.13
N ASP A 10 -0.68 9.93 -15.94
CA ASP A 10 -0.97 8.49 -15.94
C ASP A 10 0.24 7.62 -15.59
N GLY A 11 1.40 8.21 -15.30
CA GLY A 11 2.65 7.49 -15.01
C GLY A 11 3.49 7.11 -16.23
N THR A 12 3.12 7.54 -17.44
CA THR A 12 3.91 7.30 -18.66
C THR A 12 5.37 7.71 -18.49
N GLY A 13 6.27 6.73 -18.62
CA GLY A 13 7.72 6.91 -18.48
C GLY A 13 8.30 6.39 -17.17
N GLU A 14 7.48 6.21 -16.14
CA GLU A 14 7.89 5.66 -14.85
C GLU A 14 7.71 4.13 -14.77
N THR A 15 8.38 3.53 -13.78
CA THR A 15 8.15 2.14 -13.36
C THR A 15 7.78 2.12 -11.88
N ILE A 16 6.63 1.56 -11.56
CA ILE A 16 6.24 1.19 -10.19
C ILE A 16 6.81 -0.20 -9.89
N VAL A 17 7.58 -0.30 -8.82
CA VAL A 17 8.01 -1.59 -8.29
C VAL A 17 7.05 -2.03 -7.18
N ILE A 18 6.67 -3.29 -7.16
CA ILE A 18 5.87 -3.90 -6.09
C ILE A 18 6.69 -5.04 -5.50
N VAL A 19 6.72 -5.20 -4.18
CA VAL A 19 7.51 -6.25 -3.51
C VAL A 19 6.64 -7.13 -2.63
N ASP A 20 6.47 -8.39 -3.07
CA ASP A 20 5.60 -9.37 -2.41
C ASP A 20 6.31 -10.67 -2.07
N ALA A 21 5.85 -11.37 -1.03
CA ALA A 21 6.27 -12.73 -0.75
C ALA A 21 5.41 -13.71 -1.55
N TYR A 22 6.04 -14.75 -2.11
CA TYR A 22 5.40 -15.86 -2.83
C TYR A 22 4.77 -15.47 -4.19
N GLY A 23 4.01 -14.37 -4.25
CA GLY A 23 3.32 -13.86 -5.43
C GLY A 23 2.05 -14.65 -5.81
N SER A 24 1.34 -14.22 -6.85
CA SER A 24 0.23 -14.98 -7.45
C SER A 24 0.67 -15.74 -8.73
N PRO A 25 0.22 -17.00 -8.95
CA PRO A 25 0.48 -17.75 -10.18
C PRO A 25 -0.31 -17.24 -11.39
N THR A 26 -1.43 -16.56 -11.16
CA THR A 26 -2.38 -16.08 -12.17
C THR A 26 -2.30 -14.58 -12.40
N ILE A 27 -1.46 -13.86 -11.65
CA ILE A 27 -1.38 -12.39 -11.59
C ILE A 27 -1.45 -11.67 -12.94
N ALA A 28 -0.75 -12.15 -13.97
CA ALA A 28 -0.77 -11.52 -15.29
C ALA A 28 -2.11 -11.66 -16.01
N GLN A 29 -2.85 -12.75 -15.75
CA GLN A 29 -4.20 -12.97 -16.27
C GLN A 29 -5.24 -12.23 -15.43
N ASP A 30 -5.06 -12.16 -14.12
CA ASP A 30 -5.97 -11.48 -13.19
C ASP A 30 -5.95 -9.96 -13.46
N ALA A 31 -4.76 -9.35 -13.47
CA ALA A 31 -4.57 -7.93 -13.75
C ALA A 31 -5.03 -7.52 -15.17
N GLU A 32 -4.93 -8.40 -16.16
CA GLU A 32 -5.49 -8.17 -17.50
C GLU A 32 -7.02 -8.19 -17.51
N VAL A 33 -7.64 -9.16 -16.80
CA VAL A 33 -9.11 -9.21 -16.65
C VAL A 33 -9.61 -7.96 -15.91
N PHE A 34 -8.94 -7.55 -14.84
CA PHE A 34 -9.23 -6.30 -14.14
C PHE A 34 -9.13 -5.09 -15.08
N SER A 35 -8.06 -5.00 -15.88
CA SER A 35 -7.86 -3.91 -16.85
C SER A 35 -9.01 -3.82 -17.85
N GLN A 36 -9.43 -4.95 -18.41
CA GLN A 36 -10.57 -5.03 -19.32
C GLN A 36 -11.90 -4.65 -18.64
N VAL A 37 -12.13 -5.09 -17.40
CA VAL A 37 -13.36 -4.79 -16.63
C VAL A 37 -13.49 -3.29 -16.33
N TYR A 38 -12.39 -2.61 -16.00
CA TYR A 38 -12.40 -1.18 -15.66
C TYR A 38 -12.08 -0.24 -16.83
N GLY A 39 -11.75 -0.78 -18.01
CA GLY A 39 -11.42 0.00 -19.21
C GLY A 39 -10.08 0.73 -19.11
N LEU A 40 -9.11 0.08 -18.47
CA LEU A 40 -7.70 0.49 -18.42
C LEU A 40 -6.93 -0.07 -19.64
N PRO A 41 -5.71 0.41 -19.94
CA PRO A 41 -4.86 -0.19 -20.96
C PRO A 41 -4.51 -1.64 -20.62
N ASP A 42 -4.36 -2.49 -21.63
CA ASP A 42 -4.04 -3.92 -21.47
C ASP A 42 -2.73 -4.13 -20.69
N ILE A 43 -2.74 -5.12 -19.79
CA ILE A 43 -1.55 -5.64 -19.10
C ILE A 43 -0.90 -6.71 -19.99
N THR A 44 0.33 -6.42 -20.41
CA THR A 44 1.10 -7.24 -21.34
C THR A 44 2.53 -7.41 -20.84
N PRO A 45 3.32 -8.34 -21.40
CA PRO A 45 4.76 -8.41 -21.12
C PRO A 45 5.55 -7.14 -21.49
N SER A 46 4.95 -6.14 -22.14
CA SER A 46 5.64 -4.88 -22.49
C SER A 46 5.59 -3.82 -21.37
N ASN A 47 4.55 -3.86 -20.53
CA ASN A 47 4.33 -2.96 -19.40
C ASN A 47 4.33 -3.68 -18.03
N PHE A 48 4.11 -4.99 -17.97
CA PHE A 48 4.18 -5.77 -16.74
C PHE A 48 5.29 -6.84 -16.77
N GLN A 49 6.10 -6.89 -15.72
CA GLN A 49 7.22 -7.81 -15.56
C GLN A 49 7.25 -8.42 -14.16
N ILE A 50 7.47 -9.74 -14.08
CA ILE A 50 7.60 -10.48 -12.82
C ILE A 50 9.07 -10.84 -12.62
N VAL A 51 9.73 -10.14 -11.71
CA VAL A 51 11.12 -10.38 -11.31
C VAL A 51 11.13 -11.34 -10.14
N LYS A 52 11.89 -12.44 -10.23
CA LYS A 52 11.96 -13.46 -9.19
C LYS A 52 13.26 -13.35 -8.42
N ALA A 53 13.18 -13.20 -7.09
CA ALA A 53 14.33 -13.35 -6.21
C ALA A 53 14.98 -14.73 -6.37
N VAL A 54 16.30 -14.79 -6.16
CA VAL A 54 17.09 -16.02 -6.33
C VAL A 54 16.63 -17.09 -5.35
N GLY A 55 16.44 -18.32 -5.84
CA GLY A 55 16.05 -19.47 -5.00
C GLY A 55 14.54 -19.69 -4.86
N LEU A 56 13.69 -18.87 -5.51
CA LEU A 56 12.25 -19.11 -5.64
C LEU A 56 11.98 -20.49 -6.25
N SER A 57 11.56 -21.44 -5.41
CA SER A 57 11.06 -22.76 -5.81
C SER A 57 9.78 -23.07 -5.04
N ASN A 58 8.74 -23.49 -5.77
CA ASN A 58 7.39 -23.78 -5.28
C ASN A 58 6.74 -22.63 -4.50
N ASN A 59 6.02 -21.76 -5.20
CA ASN A 59 5.11 -20.79 -4.57
C ASN A 59 4.02 -21.54 -3.77
N PRO A 60 3.92 -21.36 -2.43
CA PRO A 60 2.84 -21.93 -1.63
C PRO A 60 1.53 -21.14 -1.83
N HIS A 61 0.67 -21.65 -2.71
CA HIS A 61 -0.70 -21.17 -2.90
C HIS A 61 -1.51 -21.18 -1.60
N GLY A 62 -2.42 -20.21 -1.43
CA GLY A 62 -3.29 -20.13 -0.25
C GLY A 62 -2.62 -19.58 1.01
N SER A 63 -1.59 -18.75 0.86
CA SER A 63 -0.96 -18.01 1.96
C SER A 63 -1.55 -16.60 2.16
N GLY A 64 -2.51 -16.18 1.33
CA GLY A 64 -3.13 -14.85 1.32
C GLY A 64 -2.39 -13.85 0.44
N TRP A 65 -1.08 -14.05 0.23
CA TRP A 65 -0.24 -13.24 -0.64
C TRP A 65 -0.63 -13.30 -2.13
N ASP A 66 -1.32 -14.35 -2.55
CA ASP A 66 -1.92 -14.43 -3.86
C ASP A 66 -3.02 -13.38 -4.06
N THR A 67 -3.82 -13.10 -3.03
CA THR A 67 -4.80 -12.01 -3.03
C THR A 67 -4.11 -10.64 -2.93
N GLU A 68 -3.09 -10.52 -2.06
CA GLU A 68 -2.34 -9.27 -1.87
C GLU A 68 -1.65 -8.82 -3.16
N THR A 69 -0.90 -9.72 -3.81
CA THR A 69 -0.23 -9.44 -5.09
C THR A 69 -1.21 -9.03 -6.18
N THR A 70 -2.39 -9.64 -6.23
CA THR A 70 -3.45 -9.24 -7.17
C THR A 70 -3.96 -7.84 -6.85
N LEU A 71 -4.24 -7.52 -5.57
CA LEU A 71 -4.65 -6.19 -5.13
C LEU A 71 -3.61 -5.12 -5.49
N ASP A 72 -2.35 -5.34 -5.14
CA ASP A 72 -1.26 -4.37 -5.35
C ASP A 72 -1.04 -4.06 -6.84
N VAL A 73 -0.99 -5.08 -7.70
CA VAL A 73 -0.78 -4.87 -9.15
C VAL A 73 -2.00 -4.23 -9.81
N GLU A 74 -3.22 -4.68 -9.49
CA GLU A 74 -4.46 -4.15 -10.05
C GLU A 74 -4.65 -2.67 -9.72
N TRP A 75 -4.44 -2.28 -8.46
CA TRP A 75 -4.61 -0.89 -8.04
C TRP A 75 -3.43 0.00 -8.40
N ALA A 76 -2.19 -0.50 -8.46
CA ALA A 76 -1.07 0.26 -9.02
C ALA A 76 -1.33 0.62 -10.50
N HIS A 77 -1.80 -0.34 -11.29
CA HIS A 77 -2.18 -0.10 -12.69
C HIS A 77 -3.40 0.81 -12.82
N ALA A 78 -4.40 0.66 -11.95
CA ALA A 78 -5.52 1.59 -11.88
C ALA A 78 -5.04 3.02 -11.59
N MET A 79 -4.10 3.21 -10.68
CA MET A 79 -3.64 4.54 -10.30
C MET A 79 -2.74 5.19 -11.37
N ALA A 80 -1.87 4.41 -12.01
CA ALA A 80 -0.91 4.87 -13.01
C ALA A 80 -0.90 3.97 -14.27
N PRO A 81 -1.95 4.02 -15.11
CA PRO A 81 -2.14 3.08 -16.23
C PRO A 81 -1.14 3.23 -17.39
N GLY A 82 -0.35 4.30 -17.42
CA GLY A 82 0.76 4.50 -18.36
C GLY A 82 2.12 4.06 -17.81
N ALA A 83 2.23 3.79 -16.51
CA ALA A 83 3.45 3.28 -15.91
C ALA A 83 3.74 1.84 -16.31
N LYS A 84 5.00 1.43 -16.17
CA LYS A 84 5.37 0.01 -16.12
C LYS A 84 5.23 -0.51 -14.69
N ILE A 85 4.97 -1.80 -14.54
CA ILE A 85 4.94 -2.47 -13.25
C ILE A 85 6.00 -3.57 -13.22
N ALA A 86 6.87 -3.53 -12.22
CA ALA A 86 7.85 -4.55 -11.92
C ALA A 86 7.50 -5.21 -10.57
N LEU A 87 6.82 -6.36 -10.64
CA LEU A 87 6.52 -7.17 -9.46
C LEU A 87 7.75 -8.00 -9.08
N VAL A 88 8.42 -7.65 -7.98
CA VAL A 88 9.56 -8.37 -7.43
C VAL A 88 9.07 -9.36 -6.37
N VAL A 89 9.04 -10.63 -6.75
CA VAL A 89 8.58 -11.71 -5.87
C VAL A 89 9.74 -12.22 -5.02
N ALA A 90 9.58 -12.15 -3.70
CA ALA A 90 10.44 -12.73 -2.68
C ALA A 90 10.08 -14.21 -2.44
N THR A 91 11.08 -15.02 -2.09
CA THR A 91 10.88 -16.47 -1.82
C THR A 91 9.95 -16.75 -0.65
N ASN A 92 9.96 -15.88 0.37
CA ASN A 92 9.06 -15.93 1.51
C ASN A 92 9.04 -14.57 2.25
N ARG A 93 8.16 -14.44 3.27
CA ARG A 93 8.03 -13.23 4.10
C ARG A 93 9.33 -12.79 4.78
N GLY A 94 10.26 -13.72 5.04
CA GLY A 94 11.56 -13.44 5.66
C GLY A 94 12.63 -12.95 4.68
N SER A 95 12.36 -12.87 3.38
CA SER A 95 13.28 -12.40 2.34
C SER A 95 12.73 -11.20 1.55
N LEU A 96 11.76 -10.47 2.10
CA LEU A 96 11.18 -9.27 1.50
C LEU A 96 12.20 -8.10 1.45
N ASP A 97 13.06 -8.01 2.46
CA ASP A 97 14.18 -7.06 2.52
C ASP A 97 15.22 -7.32 1.41
N GLU A 98 15.50 -8.58 1.11
CA GLU A 98 16.35 -8.96 -0.02
C GLU A 98 15.72 -8.57 -1.38
N ALA A 99 14.40 -8.66 -1.51
CA ALA A 99 13.67 -8.26 -2.71
C ALA A 99 13.64 -6.72 -2.91
N ILE A 100 13.45 -5.93 -1.85
CA ILE A 100 13.64 -4.46 -1.90
C ILE A 100 15.08 -4.14 -2.30
N ASN A 101 16.07 -4.80 -1.68
CA ASN A 101 17.48 -4.56 -2.01
C ASN A 101 17.80 -4.90 -3.48
N LEU A 102 17.18 -5.95 -4.04
CA LEU A 102 17.28 -6.27 -5.46
C LEU A 102 16.69 -5.14 -6.31
N ALA A 103 15.49 -4.65 -6.00
CA ALA A 103 14.86 -3.53 -6.70
C ALA A 103 15.72 -2.26 -6.72
N VAL A 104 16.28 -1.90 -5.56
CA VAL A 104 17.16 -0.74 -5.37
C VAL A 104 18.47 -0.91 -6.16
N VAL A 105 19.21 -2.02 -5.95
CA VAL A 105 20.52 -2.23 -6.58
C VAL A 105 20.45 -2.38 -8.10
N HIS A 106 19.33 -2.87 -8.63
CA HIS A 106 19.11 -2.99 -10.07
C HIS A 106 18.36 -1.79 -10.68
N HIS A 107 18.04 -0.75 -9.90
CA HIS A 107 17.29 0.43 -10.34
C HIS A 107 16.03 0.08 -11.14
N LEU A 108 15.20 -0.84 -10.62
CA LEU A 108 14.01 -1.32 -11.36
C LEU A 108 12.93 -0.24 -11.54
N GLY A 109 12.90 0.76 -10.66
CA GLY A 109 12.01 1.92 -10.71
C GLY A 109 12.36 2.93 -9.60
N ASN A 110 11.70 4.09 -9.64
CA ASN A 110 11.94 5.19 -8.70
C ASN A 110 10.94 5.22 -7.54
N THR A 111 9.93 4.34 -7.54
CA THR A 111 8.97 4.13 -6.45
C THR A 111 8.80 2.63 -6.21
N ILE A 112 8.81 2.23 -4.94
CA ILE A 112 8.66 0.84 -4.51
C ILE A 112 7.50 0.75 -3.50
N SER A 113 6.39 0.14 -3.91
CA SER A 113 5.24 -0.13 -3.04
C SER A 113 5.39 -1.44 -2.27
N ASN A 114 4.98 -1.43 -1.01
CA ASN A 114 5.02 -2.57 -0.08
C ASN A 114 3.76 -2.57 0.79
N SER A 115 2.78 -3.42 0.48
CA SER A 115 1.57 -3.59 1.31
C SER A 115 1.78 -4.58 2.48
N TRP A 116 2.95 -4.50 3.13
CA TRP A 116 3.30 -5.38 4.23
C TRP A 116 4.11 -4.69 5.32
N SER A 117 3.90 -5.15 6.54
CA SER A 117 4.50 -4.60 7.74
C SER A 117 4.49 -5.63 8.88
N SER A 118 5.13 -5.27 10.00
CA SER A 118 5.08 -6.01 11.25
C SER A 118 5.39 -5.10 12.44
N VAL A 119 4.79 -5.42 13.59
CA VAL A 119 4.92 -4.61 14.82
C VAL A 119 6.37 -4.34 15.17
N GLU A 120 6.71 -3.06 15.35
CA GLU A 120 8.05 -2.65 15.74
C GLU A 120 8.42 -3.25 17.11
N GLY A 121 9.67 -3.71 17.22
CA GLY A 121 10.23 -4.33 18.43
C GLY A 121 10.02 -5.84 18.55
N PHE A 122 9.21 -6.48 17.70
CA PHE A 122 8.99 -7.94 17.74
C PHE A 122 9.81 -8.75 16.72
N GLY A 123 10.40 -8.08 15.72
CA GLY A 123 11.27 -8.69 14.71
C GLY A 123 12.73 -8.87 15.14
N ASN A 124 13.56 -9.34 14.22
CA ASN A 124 15.00 -9.54 14.47
C ASN A 124 15.77 -8.19 14.41
N PRO A 125 16.50 -7.77 15.46
CA PRO A 125 17.32 -6.54 15.45
C PRO A 125 18.27 -6.41 14.25
N ALA A 126 18.86 -7.51 13.78
CA ALA A 126 19.72 -7.49 12.60
C ALA A 126 18.95 -7.24 11.29
N GLN A 127 17.68 -7.66 11.22
CA GLN A 127 16.80 -7.38 10.08
C GLN A 127 16.35 -5.91 10.09
N TYR A 128 15.95 -5.36 11.24
CA TYR A 128 15.64 -3.93 11.37
C TYR A 128 16.81 -3.03 10.92
N ILE A 129 18.04 -3.37 11.32
CA ILE A 129 19.26 -2.66 10.88
C ILE A 129 19.47 -2.81 9.37
N ARG A 130 19.28 -4.01 8.81
CA ARG A 130 19.44 -4.26 7.37
C ARG A 130 18.43 -3.49 6.54
N VAL A 131 17.14 -3.56 6.90
CA VAL A 131 16.06 -2.86 6.20
C VAL A 131 16.31 -1.35 6.24
N ASN A 132 16.56 -0.77 7.42
CA ASN A 132 16.90 0.67 7.50
C ASN A 132 18.10 1.05 6.64
N ARG A 133 19.11 0.17 6.49
CA ARG A 133 20.26 0.41 5.62
C ARG A 133 19.89 0.38 4.13
N ILE A 134 19.00 -0.53 3.73
CA ILE A 134 18.47 -0.64 2.36
C ILE A 134 17.62 0.61 2.02
N LEU A 135 16.73 1.01 2.92
CA LEU A 135 15.90 2.21 2.76
C LEU A 135 16.75 3.50 2.72
N GLN A 136 17.76 3.61 3.59
CA GLN A 136 18.74 4.70 3.52
C GLN A 136 19.48 4.74 2.17
N MET A 137 19.80 3.57 1.60
CA MET A 137 20.42 3.48 0.27
C MET A 137 19.45 3.86 -0.86
N ALA A 138 18.18 3.50 -0.76
CA ALA A 138 17.13 3.88 -1.71
C ALA A 138 16.91 5.40 -1.73
N ALA A 139 16.71 6.00 -0.55
CA ALA A 139 16.56 7.45 -0.38
C ALA A 139 17.79 8.22 -0.90
N ALA A 140 19.00 7.72 -0.66
CA ALA A 140 20.24 8.32 -1.19
C ALA A 140 20.39 8.21 -2.72
N GLN A 141 19.62 7.34 -3.37
CA GLN A 141 19.56 7.18 -4.83
C GLN A 141 18.34 7.89 -5.47
N GLY A 142 17.48 8.54 -4.67
CA GLY A 142 16.26 9.17 -5.15
C GLY A 142 15.11 8.19 -5.44
N ILE A 143 15.15 6.99 -4.85
CA ILE A 143 14.09 5.99 -4.93
C ILE A 143 13.19 6.14 -3.70
N ASP A 144 11.91 6.43 -3.92
CA ASP A 144 10.88 6.41 -2.86
C ASP A 144 10.52 4.95 -2.52
N VAL A 145 10.32 4.68 -1.23
CA VAL A 145 9.92 3.35 -0.75
C VAL A 145 8.74 3.51 0.21
N ASN A 146 7.59 3.08 -0.27
CA ASN A 146 6.29 3.27 0.36
C ASN A 146 5.92 2.00 1.13
N PHE A 147 5.39 2.17 2.35
CA PHE A 147 4.90 1.06 3.18
C PHE A 147 3.53 1.39 3.76
N SER A 148 2.62 0.41 3.80
CA SER A 148 1.38 0.54 4.57
C SER A 148 1.67 0.64 6.07
N THR A 149 0.87 1.43 6.80
CA THR A 149 1.01 1.58 8.27
C THR A 149 0.42 0.41 9.07
N GLY A 150 -0.03 -0.65 8.42
CA GLY A 150 -0.75 -1.78 9.02
C GLY A 150 -2.24 -1.53 9.28
N ASP A 151 -3.01 -2.62 9.36
CA ASP A 151 -4.48 -2.61 9.41
C ASP A 151 -5.08 -2.73 10.83
N ALA A 152 -4.25 -2.73 11.88
CA ALA A 152 -4.70 -2.95 13.27
C ALA A 152 -4.55 -1.72 14.17
N GLY A 153 -4.65 -0.53 13.57
CA GLY A 153 -4.71 0.74 14.29
C GLY A 153 -3.39 1.08 14.98
N ASP A 154 -3.42 1.21 16.31
CA ASP A 154 -2.25 1.48 17.13
C ASP A 154 -1.60 0.20 17.71
N GLU A 155 -1.89 -0.95 17.11
CA GLU A 155 -1.42 -2.30 17.49
C GLU A 155 -1.84 -2.76 18.92
N THR A 156 -2.52 -1.92 19.72
CA THR A 156 -3.03 -2.29 21.04
C THR A 156 -3.90 -3.56 21.03
N PRO A 157 -4.79 -3.80 20.03
CA PRO A 157 -5.57 -5.04 19.96
C PRO A 157 -4.73 -6.31 19.73
N ARG A 158 -3.51 -6.19 19.17
CA ARG A 158 -2.62 -7.30 18.83
C ARG A 158 -1.56 -7.55 19.91
N VAL A 159 -0.96 -6.50 20.49
CA VAL A 159 0.16 -6.62 21.46
C VAL A 159 -0.16 -6.11 22.87
N GLY A 160 -1.33 -5.51 23.09
CA GLY A 160 -1.79 -5.05 24.41
C GLY A 160 -1.27 -3.69 24.85
N PHE A 161 -0.53 -2.98 23.98
CA PHE A 161 -0.04 -1.62 24.18
C PHE A 161 0.11 -0.90 22.85
N VAL A 162 0.14 0.43 22.88
CA VAL A 162 0.35 1.27 21.69
C VAL A 162 1.72 1.00 21.07
N SER A 163 1.73 0.57 19.82
CA SER A 163 2.92 0.40 19.00
C SER A 163 2.72 0.99 17.60
N VAL A 164 3.73 0.84 16.75
CA VAL A 164 3.69 1.17 15.31
C VAL A 164 4.26 0.01 14.51
N ASP A 165 4.02 0.03 13.21
CA ASP A 165 4.46 -1.01 12.29
C ASP A 165 5.72 -0.60 11.52
N PHE A 166 6.64 -1.55 11.36
CA PHE A 166 7.88 -1.43 10.60
C PHE A 166 7.80 -2.34 9.36
N PRO A 167 8.25 -1.92 8.17
CA PRO A 167 9.17 -0.79 7.91
C PRO A 167 8.58 0.62 7.85
N ALA A 168 7.25 0.80 7.95
CA ALA A 168 6.62 2.13 7.84
C ALA A 168 7.13 3.15 8.88
N SER A 169 7.55 2.74 10.08
CA SER A 169 8.18 3.62 11.08
C SER A 169 9.63 4.06 10.75
N SER A 170 10.22 3.59 9.66
CA SER A 170 11.56 4.01 9.23
C SER A 170 11.57 5.49 8.77
N PRO A 171 12.56 6.30 9.20
CA PRO A 171 12.71 7.68 8.70
C PRO A 171 13.19 7.75 7.24
N PHE A 172 13.42 6.60 6.59
CA PHE A 172 13.78 6.49 5.17
C PHE A 172 12.65 5.86 4.32
N ALA A 173 11.46 5.68 4.91
CA ALA A 173 10.25 5.19 4.24
C ALA A 173 9.19 6.30 4.18
N THR A 174 8.32 6.20 3.17
CA THR A 174 7.07 6.96 3.11
C THR A 174 5.94 6.09 3.67
N ALA A 175 5.48 6.38 4.88
CA ALA A 175 4.39 5.67 5.54
C ALA A 175 3.01 6.08 4.98
N ILE A 176 2.23 5.11 4.50
CA ILE A 176 0.91 5.30 3.89
C ILE A 176 -0.18 4.74 4.80
N GLY A 177 -1.05 5.61 5.31
CA GLY A 177 -2.20 5.24 6.15
C GLY A 177 -3.52 5.12 5.38
N GLY A 178 -4.53 4.54 6.03
CA GLY A 178 -5.86 4.32 5.45
C GLY A 178 -6.91 5.36 5.85
N THR A 179 -7.81 5.69 4.93
CA THR A 179 -8.93 6.63 5.15
C THR A 179 -10.25 6.09 4.59
N SER A 180 -11.36 6.52 5.20
CA SER A 180 -12.72 6.25 4.74
C SER A 180 -13.27 7.49 4.04
N LEU A 181 -13.60 7.34 2.75
CA LEU A 181 -14.16 8.42 1.92
C LEU A 181 -15.68 8.33 1.84
N ALA A 182 -16.36 9.42 2.19
CA ALA A 182 -17.76 9.61 1.85
C ALA A 182 -17.87 10.40 0.54
N LEU A 183 -18.57 9.86 -0.45
CA LEU A 183 -18.80 10.51 -1.74
C LEU A 183 -20.17 11.17 -1.80
N ASN A 184 -20.28 12.24 -2.58
CA ASN A 184 -21.54 12.78 -3.07
C ASN A 184 -22.07 11.91 -4.24
N ALA A 185 -23.33 12.13 -4.64
CA ALA A 185 -23.96 11.38 -5.74
C ALA A 185 -23.31 11.62 -7.12
N ASP A 186 -22.46 12.64 -7.26
CA ASP A 186 -21.65 12.95 -8.44
C ASP A 186 -20.22 12.38 -8.37
N ASN A 187 -19.93 11.56 -7.35
CA ASN A 187 -18.61 11.00 -7.00
C ASN A 187 -17.54 12.01 -6.56
N THR A 188 -17.91 13.26 -6.24
CA THR A 188 -16.99 14.17 -5.54
C THR A 188 -16.83 13.76 -4.07
N ILE A 189 -15.65 14.00 -3.49
CA ILE A 189 -15.42 13.74 -2.05
C ILE A 189 -16.27 14.72 -1.24
N LYS A 190 -17.13 14.17 -0.36
CA LYS A 190 -17.96 14.92 0.58
C LYS A 190 -17.22 15.18 1.89
N PHE A 191 -16.60 14.13 2.42
CA PHE A 191 -15.69 14.19 3.57
C PHE A 191 -14.82 12.93 3.61
N GLU A 192 -13.77 12.99 4.44
CA GLU A 192 -12.78 11.95 4.67
C GLU A 192 -12.57 11.78 6.17
N THR A 193 -12.39 10.55 6.64
CA THR A 193 -12.01 10.22 8.03
C THR A 193 -10.88 9.20 8.06
N GLY A 194 -10.21 9.01 9.19
CA GLY A 194 -9.47 7.77 9.43
C GLY A 194 -10.40 6.55 9.30
N TRP A 195 -9.85 5.39 8.93
CA TRP A 195 -10.60 4.21 8.42
C TRP A 195 -11.86 3.82 9.26
N GLY A 196 -11.80 3.25 10.46
CA GLY A 196 -11.39 1.86 10.75
C GLY A 196 -12.57 0.88 10.67
N ASN A 197 -12.47 -0.28 11.34
CA ASN A 197 -13.38 -1.42 11.12
C ASN A 197 -14.76 -1.35 11.82
N ASN A 198 -15.14 -0.21 12.42
CA ASN A 198 -16.33 -0.13 13.28
C ASN A 198 -17.65 -0.14 12.48
N GLU A 199 -18.11 -1.34 12.12
CA GLU A 199 -19.34 -1.54 11.34
C GLU A 199 -20.61 -1.23 12.14
N THR A 200 -21.39 -0.26 11.65
CA THR A 200 -22.81 -0.10 12.04
C THR A 200 -23.69 -0.88 11.07
N ARG A 201 -23.98 -2.15 11.39
CA ARG A 201 -24.90 -2.97 10.58
C ARG A 201 -26.32 -2.43 10.69
N ILE A 202 -26.86 -1.87 9.59
CA ILE A 202 -28.28 -1.57 9.46
C ILE A 202 -29.03 -2.88 9.22
N ALA A 203 -29.33 -3.59 10.30
CA ALA A 203 -30.03 -4.88 10.25
C ALA A 203 -30.95 -5.07 11.46
N ASP A 204 -32.15 -4.52 11.35
CA ASP A 204 -33.35 -5.23 11.75
C ASP A 204 -34.47 -4.94 10.75
N PHE A 205 -35.47 -5.83 10.67
CA PHE A 205 -36.48 -5.82 9.59
C PHE A 205 -37.13 -4.45 9.40
N ALA A 206 -37.43 -4.09 8.14
CA ALA A 206 -38.04 -2.80 7.77
C ALA A 206 -39.39 -2.49 8.48
N SER A 207 -40.03 -3.50 9.08
CA SER A 207 -41.20 -3.38 9.96
C SER A 207 -40.93 -2.67 11.30
N LEU A 208 -39.68 -2.49 11.71
CA LEU A 208 -39.27 -1.83 12.97
C LEU A 208 -38.68 -0.43 12.78
N GLY A 209 -38.74 0.13 11.57
CA GLY A 209 -38.27 1.50 11.27
C GLY A 209 -36.76 1.65 11.14
N SER A 210 -36.01 0.55 11.18
CA SER A 210 -34.56 0.46 10.94
C SER A 210 -33.70 1.58 11.58
N PRO A 211 -33.88 1.93 12.88
CA PRO A 211 -32.96 2.83 13.55
C PRO A 211 -31.56 2.21 13.57
N PRO A 212 -30.48 2.99 13.33
CA PRO A 212 -29.13 2.45 13.42
C PRO A 212 -28.86 1.97 14.84
N MET A 213 -28.59 0.68 15.01
CA MET A 213 -28.04 0.17 16.27
C MET A 213 -26.62 0.70 16.41
N VAL A 214 -26.44 1.71 17.26
CA VAL A 214 -25.11 2.17 17.69
C VAL A 214 -24.36 0.93 18.21
N PRO A 215 -23.22 0.53 17.60
CA PRO A 215 -22.50 -0.65 18.04
C PRO A 215 -22.14 -0.55 19.54
N PRO A 216 -22.25 -1.64 20.32
CA PRO A 216 -21.85 -1.62 21.71
C PRO A 216 -20.36 -1.28 21.79
N LEU A 217 -20.06 -0.25 22.58
CA LEU A 217 -18.75 0.35 22.84
C LEU A 217 -17.57 -0.65 22.75
N ASN A 218 -16.87 -0.63 21.62
CA ASN A 218 -15.41 -0.67 21.63
C ASN A 218 -14.93 0.72 21.21
N PHE A 219 -13.95 1.25 21.93
CA PHE A 219 -13.45 2.60 21.71
C PHE A 219 -12.92 2.74 20.30
N GLY A 220 -13.33 3.81 19.60
CA GLY A 220 -13.03 4.00 18.19
C GLY A 220 -11.55 3.83 17.89
N GLU A 221 -11.24 2.85 17.04
CA GLU A 221 -9.90 2.62 16.54
C GLU A 221 -9.42 3.91 15.86
N ARG A 222 -8.33 4.49 16.38
CA ARG A 222 -7.66 5.60 15.71
C ARG A 222 -6.77 5.02 14.62
N THR A 223 -7.39 4.52 13.56
CA THR A 223 -6.76 3.96 12.35
C THR A 223 -6.26 5.02 11.38
N ALA A 224 -6.42 6.30 11.71
CA ALA A 224 -5.47 7.29 11.21
C ALA A 224 -4.14 7.03 11.92
N GLY A 225 -3.13 6.57 11.16
CA GLY A 225 -1.74 6.51 11.62
C GLY A 225 -1.41 7.78 12.41
N CYS A 226 -0.99 7.60 13.66
CA CYS A 226 -1.20 8.63 14.66
C CYS A 226 -0.47 9.92 14.28
N TRP A 227 -1.21 11.04 14.17
CA TRP A 227 -0.66 12.39 14.09
C TRP A 227 0.01 12.76 15.42
N HIS A 228 1.12 12.09 15.73
CA HIS A 228 2.02 12.36 16.83
C HIS A 228 3.43 12.46 16.29
N HIS A 229 3.85 13.71 16.20
CA HIS A 229 5.16 14.27 15.91
C HIS A 229 6.37 13.44 16.41
N ALA A 230 6.71 12.34 15.72
CA ALA A 230 8.00 11.69 15.83
C ALA A 230 9.02 12.57 15.08
N ARG A 231 9.93 13.22 15.81
CA ARG A 231 10.86 14.19 15.21
C ARG A 231 11.95 13.50 14.40
N SER A 232 11.80 13.53 13.08
CA SER A 232 12.91 13.73 12.14
C SER A 232 12.48 14.76 11.11
N GLU A 233 13.19 15.88 11.03
CA GLU A 233 12.75 17.08 10.31
C GLU A 233 12.92 16.96 8.78
N THR A 234 11.90 16.42 8.09
CA THR A 234 11.59 16.74 6.68
C THR A 234 10.10 16.46 6.42
N PRO A 235 9.38 17.27 5.62
CA PRO A 235 7.95 17.10 5.44
C PRO A 235 7.62 16.02 4.39
N SER A 236 6.92 14.96 4.81
CA SER A 236 6.10 14.16 3.91
C SER A 236 4.85 14.96 3.50
N SER A 237 4.43 14.82 2.25
CA SER A 237 3.49 15.75 1.62
C SER A 237 2.02 15.48 1.97
N ALA A 238 1.34 16.51 2.46
CA ALA A 238 -0.11 16.65 2.36
C ALA A 238 -0.40 17.80 1.38
N GLY A 239 -0.83 17.47 0.16
CA GLY A 239 -0.91 18.44 -0.93
C GLY A 239 -2.18 19.30 -0.88
N ASN A 240 -2.03 20.61 -0.66
CA ASN A 240 -2.79 21.63 -1.39
C ASN A 240 -2.15 23.02 -1.25
N HIS A 241 -1.49 23.53 -2.30
CA HIS A 241 -1.08 24.94 -2.38
C HIS A 241 -1.52 25.54 -3.73
N ASN A 242 -2.72 26.13 -3.73
CA ASN A 242 -3.07 27.19 -4.65
C ASN A 242 -2.13 28.38 -4.40
N HIS A 243 -1.52 28.90 -5.46
CA HIS A 243 -0.97 30.26 -5.48
C HIS A 243 -1.65 31.07 -6.59
N PRO A 244 -2.26 32.23 -6.28
CA PRO A 244 -2.80 33.13 -7.29
C PRO A 244 -1.68 33.97 -7.93
N ASP A 245 -2.00 34.57 -9.08
CA ASP A 245 -1.11 35.41 -9.88
C ASP A 245 -0.48 36.57 -9.09
N GLN A 246 0.82 36.82 -9.30
CA GLN A 246 1.42 38.08 -9.84
C GLN A 246 2.84 37.81 -10.37
#